data_AF-A0A1H9MD72-F1
#
_entry.id   AF-A0A1H9MD72-F1
#
_cell.length_a   1.000
_cell.length_b   1.000
_cell.length_c   1.000
_cell.angle_alpha   90.00
_cell.angle_beta   90.00
_cell.angle_gamma   90.00
#
_symmetry.space_group_name_H-M   'P 1'
#
loop_
_entity.id
_entity.type
_entity.pdbx_description
1 polymer ?
#
loop_
_entity_poly.entity_id
_entity_poly.type
_entity_poly.pdbx_seq_one_letter_code
_entity_poly.pdbx_strand_id
1 'polypeptide(L)' 'MVLGIIFLFVAILSFIAVFRELKRRNIFGLLFAGASAAVFGWFSVMTIYSEIVNMI' A
#
# COMPACT_ATOMS: atom_id res chain seq x y z
N MET A 1 -4.65 -15.66 -3.67
CA MET A 1 -4.36 -15.48 -2.22
C MET A 1 -2.96 -14.93 -1.89
N VAL A 2 -1.84 -15.55 -2.28
CA VAL A 2 -0.48 -15.14 -1.80
C VAL A 2 -0.08 -13.71 -2.19
N LEU A 3 -0.36 -13.28 -3.43
CA LEU A 3 -0.04 -11.93 -3.92
C LEU A 3 -0.76 -10.82 -3.14
N GLY A 4 -2.04 -11.02 -2.78
CA GLY A 4 -2.82 -10.04 -2.03
C GLY A 4 -2.28 -9.81 -0.63
N ILE A 5 -1.83 -10.87 0.05
CA ILE A 5 -1.24 -10.78 1.39
C ILE A 5 0.10 -10.03 1.34
N ILE A 6 0.95 -10.32 0.35
CA ILE A 6 2.23 -9.63 0.19
C ILE A 6 2.01 -8.13 -0.05
N PHE A 7 1.07 -7.76 -0.92
CA PHE A 7 0.75 -6.35 -1.16
C PHE A 7 0.16 -5.64 0.08
N LEU A 8 -0.57 -6.35 0.93
CA LEU A 8 -1.09 -5.82 2.19
C LEU A 8 0.07 -5.45 3.13
N PHE A 9 1.05 -6.33 3.30
CA PHE A 9 2.26 -6.03 4.09
C PHE A 9 3.05 -4.85 3.52
N VAL A 10 3.24 -4.80 2.19
CA VAL A 10 3.92 -3.68 1.52
C VAL A 10 3.15 -2.37 1.69
N ALA A 11 1.82 -2.40 1.65
CA ALA A 11 0.97 -1.23 1.85
C ALA A 11 1.11 -0.67 3.27
N ILE A 12 1.11 -1.53 4.31
CA ILE A 12 1.33 -1.11 5.70
C ILE A 12 2.71 -0.48 5.87
N LEU A 13 3.76 -1.13 5.33
CA LEU A 13 5.12 -0.61 5.41
C LEU A 13 5.28 0.73 4.68
N SER A 14 4.63 0.89 3.52
CA SER A 14 4.63 2.14 2.77
C SER A 14 3.89 3.25 3.52
N PHE A 15 2.78 2.94 4.18
CA PHE A 15 2.04 3.91 5.00
C PHE A 15 2.92 4.43 6.15
N ILE A 16 3.66 3.55 6.82
CA ILE A 16 4.63 3.94 7.86
C ILE A 16 5.73 4.85 7.30
N ALA A 17 6.22 4.56 6.08
CA ALA A 17 7.22 5.39 5.41
C ALA A 17 6.70 6.81 5.11
N VAL A 18 5.46 6.95 4.66
CA VAL A 18 4.79 8.26 4.43
C VAL A 18 4.81 9.11 5.70
N PHE A 19 4.38 8.56 6.85
CA PHE A 19 4.41 9.30 8.12
C PHE A 19 5.83 9.69 8.55
N ARG A 20 6.80 8.81 8.31
CA ARG A 20 8.21 9.08 8.66
C ARG A 20 8.82 10.17 7.79
N GLU A 21 8.49 10.21 6.51
CA GLU A 21 8.98 11.22 5.57
C GLU A 21 8.31 12.57 5.73
N LEU A 22 7.03 12.59 6.15
CA LEU A 22 6.34 13.80 6.55
C LEU A 22 7.07 14.49 7.70
N LYS A 23 7.57 13.72 8.68
CA LYS A 23 8.38 14.25 9.81
C LYS A 23 9.75 14.76 9.38
N ARG A 24 10.34 14.21 8.31
CA ARG A 24 11.64 14.66 7.76
C ARG A 24 11.53 15.86 6.80
N ARG A 25 10.32 16.35 6.49
CA ARG A 25 10.06 17.36 5.44
C ARG A 25 10.66 17.00 4.07
N ASN A 26 10.91 15.73 3.81
CA ASN A 26 11.42 15.30 2.52
C ASN A 26 10.25 15.14 1.54
N ILE A 27 9.96 16.20 0.78
CA ILE A 27 8.81 16.27 -0.14
C ILE A 27 8.91 15.18 -1.22
N PHE A 28 10.10 14.90 -1.75
CA PHE A 28 10.30 13.85 -2.75
C PHE A 28 10.09 12.45 -2.17
N GLY A 29 10.58 12.20 -0.96
CA GLY A 29 10.32 10.95 -0.24
C GLY A 29 8.83 10.75 -0.02
N LEU A 30 8.17 11.76 0.55
CA LEU A 30 6.74 11.73 0.83
C LEU A 30 5.90 11.44 -0.42
N LEU A 31 6.23 12.06 -1.55
CA LEU A 31 5.57 11.79 -2.83
C LEU A 31 5.79 10.35 -3.30
N PHE A 32 7.00 9.83 -3.14
CA PHE A 32 7.36 8.48 -3.58
C PHE A 32 6.74 7.40 -2.69
N ALA A 33 6.83 7.55 -1.36
CA ALA A 33 6.16 6.64 -0.42
C ALA A 33 4.65 6.79 -0.48
N GLY A 34 4.13 8.00 -0.70
CA GLY A 34 2.71 8.28 -0.87
C GLY A 34 2.16 7.60 -2.12
N ALA A 35 2.85 7.74 -3.25
CA ALA A 35 2.51 7.02 -4.48
C ALA A 35 2.60 5.51 -4.31
N SER A 36 3.64 5.01 -3.64
CA SER A 36 3.78 3.57 -3.34
C SER A 36 2.64 3.07 -2.46
N ALA A 37 2.29 3.79 -1.39
CA ALA A 37 1.18 3.43 -0.51
C ALA A 37 -0.17 3.47 -1.25
N ALA A 38 -0.37 4.44 -2.15
CA ALA A 38 -1.58 4.52 -2.97
C ALA A 38 -1.69 3.35 -3.95
N VAL A 39 -0.63 3.04 -4.70
CA VAL A 39 -0.63 1.96 -5.70
C VAL A 39 -0.71 0.59 -5.03
N PHE A 40 0.13 0.31 -4.03
CA PHE A 40 0.13 -0.99 -3.33
C PHE A 40 -1.10 -1.16 -2.42
N GLY A 41 -1.58 -0.09 -1.79
CA GLY A 41 -2.83 -0.10 -1.04
C GLY A 41 -4.03 -0.40 -1.93
N TRP A 42 -4.14 0.27 -3.08
CA TRP A 42 -5.20 0.02 -4.06
C TRP A 42 -5.14 -1.42 -4.61
N PHE A 43 -3.95 -1.90 -4.95
CA PHE A 43 -3.75 -3.29 -5.40
C PHE A 43 -4.15 -4.31 -4.33
N SER A 44 -3.80 -4.07 -3.07
CA SER A 44 -4.17 -4.94 -1.96
C SER A 44 -5.70 -5.02 -1.82
N VAL A 45 -6.40 -3.89 -1.87
CA VAL A 45 -7.87 -3.84 -1.76
C VAL A 45 -8.55 -4.54 -2.93
N MET A 46 -8.13 -4.26 -4.17
CA MET A 46 -8.65 -4.93 -5.38
C MET A 46 -8.43 -6.44 -5.35
N THR A 47 -7.28 -6.90 -4.82
CA THR A 47 -7.00 -8.34 -4.74
C THR A 47 -7.89 -9.01 -3.71
N ILE A 48 -8.07 -8.41 -2.52
CA ILE A 48 -9.00 -8.94 -1.50
C ILE A 48 -10.43 -8.94 -2.04
N TYR A 49 -10.84 -7.88 -2.74
CA TYR A 49 -12.16 -7.80 -3.36
C TYR A 49 -12.37 -8.89 -4.41
N SER A 50 -11.39 -9.10 -5.28
CA SER A 50 -11.44 -10.16 -6.30
C SER A 50 -11.53 -11.55 -5.68
N GLU A 51 -10.77 -11.83 -4.62
CA GLU A 51 -10.83 -13.12 -3.91
C GLU A 51 -12.17 -13.33 -3.21
N ILE A 52 -12.76 -12.30 -2.60
CA ILE A 52 -14.09 -12.36 -2.00
C ILE A 52 -15.17 -12.58 -3.07
N VAL A 53 -15.09 -11.87 -4.19
CA VAL A 53 -16.05 -12.01 -5.30
C VAL A 53 -15.92 -13.37 -5.99
N ASN A 54 -14.72 -13.94 -6.11
CA ASN A 54 -14.53 -15.30 -6.65
C ASN A 54 -15.06 -16.40 -5.71
N MET A 55 -15.18 -16.11 -4.41
CA MET A 55 -15.70 -17.05 -3.40
C MET A 55 -17.23 -17.13 -3.35
N ILE A 56 -17.94 -16.15 -3.94
CA ILE A 56 -19.41 -16.10 -4.05
C ILE A 56 -19.82 -16.68 -5.40
#